data_AF-A0ABD1MHS6-F1
#
_entry.id   AF-A0ABD1MHS6-F1
#
_cell.length_a   1.000
_cell.length_b   1.000
_cell.length_c   1.000
_cell.angle_alpha   90.00
_cell.angle_beta   90.00
_cell.angle_gamma   90.00
#
_symmetry.space_group_name_H-M   'P 1'
#
loop_
_entity.id
_entity.type
_entity.pdbx_description
1 polymer ?
#
loop_
_entity_poly.entity_id
_entity_poly.type
_entity_poly.pdbx_seq_one_letter_code
_entity_poly.pdbx_strand_id
1 'polypeptide(L)'
;MVMMILRTLLVIFVSVLLKVLYDTISCYWVTPMRIKRIMERQGVCGPKPGFLTGNILDMTSLISIAVSQDMKSINHDIVGRLLPHFVLWSNQYGISNFF
;
A
#
# COMPACT_ATOMS: atom_id res chain seq x y z
N MET A 1 15.93 46.12 10.13
CA MET A 1 14.57 45.59 10.38
C MET A 1 14.11 44.61 9.30
N VAL A 2 13.99 45.01 8.04
CA VAL A 2 13.52 44.15 6.92
C VAL A 2 14.36 42.86 6.75
N MET A 3 15.69 42.96 6.79
CA MET A 3 16.57 41.78 6.64
C MET A 3 16.40 40.75 7.79
N MET A 4 16.05 41.21 9.00
CA MET A 4 15.81 40.32 10.14
C MET A 4 14.47 39.59 9.97
N ILE A 5 13.42 40.30 9.53
CA ILE A 5 12.10 39.73 9.24
C ILE A 5 12.20 38.66 8.15
N LEU A 6 12.94 38.94 7.07
CA LEU A 6 13.14 37.97 5.98
C LEU A 6 13.83 36.69 6.46
N ARG A 7 14.86 36.81 7.31
CA ARG A 7 15.54 35.64 7.89
C ARG A 7 14.60 34.82 8.78
N THR A 8 13.80 35.47 9.62
CA THR A 8 12.84 34.75 10.47
C THR A 8 11.79 34.01 9.65
N LEU A 9 11.27 34.63 8.57
CA LEU A 9 10.32 33.98 7.67
C LEU A 9 10.94 32.79 6.96
N LEU A 10 12.19 32.91 6.51
CA LEU A 10 12.92 31.82 5.88
C LEU A 10 13.13 30.63 6.83
N VAL A 11 13.50 30.88 8.08
CA VAL A 11 13.65 29.82 9.09
C VAL A 11 12.31 29.12 9.35
N ILE A 12 11.22 29.88 9.48
CA ILE A 12 9.88 29.30 9.67
C ILE A 12 9.52 28.44 8.45
N PHE A 13 9.69 28.95 7.25
CA PHE A 13 9.40 28.23 6.01
C PHE A 13 10.17 26.91 5.93
N VAL A 14 11.49 26.94 6.17
CA VAL A 14 12.33 25.73 6.18
C VAL A 14 11.88 24.75 7.27
N SER A 15 11.54 25.25 8.47
CA SER A 15 11.08 24.37 9.55
C SER A 15 9.78 23.64 9.21
N VAL A 16 8.84 24.32 8.56
CA VAL A 16 7.57 23.73 8.10
C VAL A 16 7.84 22.70 7.01
N LEU A 17 8.69 23.01 6.03
CA LEU A 17 9.07 22.05 4.99
C LEU A 17 9.71 20.78 5.56
N LEU A 18 10.64 20.91 6.50
CA LEU A 18 11.28 19.77 7.15
C LEU A 18 10.27 18.92 7.93
N LYS A 19 9.32 19.56 8.62
CA LYS A 19 8.26 18.85 9.34
C LYS A 19 7.37 18.06 8.38
N VAL A 20 6.90 18.69 7.30
CA VAL A 20 6.07 18.02 6.29
C VAL A 20 6.81 16.84 5.66
N LEU A 21 8.10 17.01 5.35
CA LEU A 21 8.93 15.93 4.81
C LEU A 21 9.06 14.77 5.81
N TYR A 22 9.33 15.08 7.08
CA TYR A 22 9.43 14.08 8.13
C TYR A 22 8.12 13.30 8.31
N ASP A 23 6.99 14.00 8.42
CA ASP A 23 5.68 13.39 8.60
C ASP A 23 5.31 12.52 7.39
N THR A 24 5.64 12.98 6.17
CA THR A 24 5.44 12.22 4.93
C THR A 24 6.27 10.93 4.95
N ILE A 25 7.57 10.99 5.22
CA ILE A 25 8.43 9.79 5.28
C ILE A 25 7.96 8.84 6.39
N SER A 26 7.59 9.38 7.54
CA SER A 26 7.11 8.58 8.67
C SER A 26 5.81 7.85 8.33
N CYS A 27 4.86 8.54 7.69
CA CYS A 27 3.56 7.99 7.31
C CYS A 27 3.68 6.97 6.18
N TYR A 28 4.35 7.32 5.08
CA TYR A 28 4.38 6.50 3.87
C TYR A 28 5.44 5.39 3.88
N TRP A 29 6.45 5.47 4.77
CA TRP A 29 7.56 4.51 4.77
C TRP A 29 7.76 3.83 6.12
N VAL A 30 7.97 4.60 7.20
CA VAL A 30 8.32 4.03 8.51
C VAL A 30 7.17 3.24 9.12
N THR A 31 5.97 3.81 9.12
CA THR A 31 4.77 3.20 9.68
C THR A 31 4.41 1.86 9.01
N PRO A 32 4.28 1.77 7.67
CA PRO A 32 3.96 0.50 7.02
C PRO A 32 5.05 -0.56 7.24
N MET A 33 6.34 -0.20 7.25
CA MET A 33 7.41 -1.16 7.58
C MET A 33 7.28 -1.71 9.00
N ARG A 34 6.90 -0.87 9.96
CA ARG A 34 6.68 -1.30 11.36
C ARG A 34 5.49 -2.25 11.45
N ILE A 35 4.37 -1.93 10.80
CA ILE A 35 3.18 -2.79 10.77
C ILE A 35 3.52 -4.15 10.14
N LYS A 36 4.22 -4.16 9.00
CA LYS A 36 4.67 -5.38 8.33
C LYS A 36 5.48 -6.28 9.25
N ARG A 37 6.46 -5.72 9.98
CA ARG A 37 7.27 -6.49 10.94
C ARG A 37 6.43 -7.06 12.08
N ILE A 38 5.42 -6.33 12.55
CA ILE A 38 4.51 -6.82 13.60
C ILE A 38 3.68 -8.00 13.07
N MET A 39 3.13 -7.88 11.86
CA MET A 39 2.37 -8.94 11.19
C MET A 39 3.23 -10.19 10.95
N GLU A 40 4.45 -10.03 10.45
CA GLU A 40 5.38 -11.15 10.23
C GLU A 40 5.68 -11.90 11.54
N ARG A 41 5.83 -11.18 12.66
CA ARG A 41 6.02 -11.80 13.99
C ARG A 41 4.79 -12.55 14.48
N GLN A 42 3.60 -12.18 14.01
CA GLN A 42 2.35 -12.88 14.29
C GLN A 42 2.13 -14.07 13.33
N GLY A 43 3.07 -14.36 12.44
CA GLY A 43 2.93 -15.40 11.41
C GLY A 43 2.05 -14.97 10.23
N VAL A 44 1.66 -13.69 10.14
CA VAL A 44 0.91 -13.14 9.02
C VAL A 44 1.92 -12.67 7.97
N CYS A 45 2.15 -13.51 6.98
CA CYS A 45 2.95 -13.19 5.80
C CYS A 45 2.05 -12.60 4.70
N GLY A 46 2.59 -11.69 3.89
CA GLY A 46 1.85 -11.07 2.81
C GLY A 46 2.75 -10.62 1.66
N PRO A 47 2.16 -10.15 0.55
CA PRO A 47 2.91 -9.68 -0.60
C PRO A 47 3.82 -8.50 -0.23
N LYS A 48 4.95 -8.41 -0.93
CA LYS A 48 5.89 -7.31 -0.71
C LYS A 48 5.22 -6.00 -1.18
N PRO A 49 5.10 -4.98 -0.30
CA PRO A 49 4.50 -3.71 -0.68
C PRO A 49 5.38 -3.00 -1.71
N GLY A 50 4.76 -2.56 -2.81
CA GLY A 50 5.36 -1.64 -3.78
C GLY A 50 5.48 -0.21 -3.23
N PHE A 51 6.38 0.60 -3.80
CA PHE A 51 6.56 2.00 -3.40
C PHE A 51 5.39 2.87 -3.87
N LEU A 52 4.87 3.72 -2.98
CA LEU A 52 3.77 4.69 -3.18
C LEU A 52 2.38 4.09 -3.49
N THR A 53 2.27 3.21 -4.47
CA THR A 53 1.01 2.59 -4.90
C THR A 53 0.77 1.20 -4.31
N GLY A 54 1.73 0.65 -3.57
CA GLY A 54 1.62 -0.70 -3.03
C GLY A 54 1.50 -1.74 -4.14
N ASN A 55 0.58 -2.70 -3.96
CA ASN A 55 0.32 -3.79 -4.92
C ASN A 55 -0.89 -3.51 -5.81
N ILE A 56 -1.40 -2.27 -5.84
CA ILE A 56 -2.61 -1.92 -6.61
C ILE A 56 -2.42 -2.20 -8.10
N LEU A 57 -1.23 -1.92 -8.65
CA LEU A 57 -0.94 -2.20 -10.07
C LEU A 57 -0.97 -3.70 -10.38
N ASP A 58 -0.44 -4.53 -9.48
CA ASP A 58 -0.51 -5.99 -9.64
C ASP A 58 -1.96 -6.46 -9.55
N MET A 59 -2.73 -5.93 -8.59
CA MET A 59 -4.15 -6.25 -8.43
C MET A 59 -4.96 -5.90 -9.68
N THR A 60 -4.79 -4.69 -10.22
CA THR A 60 -5.54 -4.24 -11.41
C THR A 60 -5.13 -5.02 -12.66
N SER A 61 -3.85 -5.38 -12.79
CA SER A 61 -3.38 -6.26 -13.86
C SER A 61 -4.00 -7.66 -13.76
N LEU A 62 -4.07 -8.24 -12.56
CA LEU A 62 -4.69 -9.56 -12.38
C LEU A 62 -6.19 -9.53 -12.68
N ILE A 63 -6.88 -8.46 -12.24
CA ILE A 63 -8.30 -8.26 -12.52
C ILE A 63 -8.55 -8.10 -14.02
N SER A 64 -7.74 -7.31 -14.73
CA SER A 64 -7.93 -7.11 -16.17
C SER A 64 -7.74 -8.42 -16.95
N ILE A 65 -6.78 -9.26 -16.55
CA ILE A 65 -6.58 -10.60 -17.12
C ILE A 65 -7.81 -11.49 -16.81
N ALA A 66 -8.28 -11.50 -15.57
CA ALA A 66 -9.41 -12.36 -15.16
C ALA A 66 -10.73 -11.99 -15.86
N VAL A 67 -10.92 -10.70 -16.16
CA VAL A 67 -12.12 -10.19 -16.83
C VAL A 67 -12.00 -10.22 -18.37
N SER A 68 -10.80 -10.40 -18.91
CA SER A 68 -10.55 -10.38 -20.38
C SER A 68 -11.32 -11.42 -21.18
N GLN A 69 -11.70 -12.54 -20.57
CA GLN A 69 -12.46 -13.61 -21.21
C GLN A 69 -13.93 -13.58 -20.77
N ASP A 70 -14.84 -13.87 -21.70
CA ASP A 70 -16.26 -14.01 -21.38
C ASP A 70 -16.51 -15.19 -20.44
N MET A 71 -17.55 -15.03 -19.61
CA MET A 71 -17.95 -16.05 -18.65
C MET A 71 -18.69 -17.17 -19.38
N LYS A 72 -18.09 -18.37 -19.44
CA LYS A 72 -18.64 -19.52 -20.18
C LYS A 72 -19.97 -20.05 -19.61
N SER A 73 -20.16 -19.94 -18.30
CA SER A 73 -21.40 -20.33 -17.62
C SER A 73 -21.62 -19.53 -16.34
N ILE A 74 -22.88 -19.35 -15.94
CA ILE A 74 -23.23 -18.68 -14.69
C ILE A 74 -23.00 -19.66 -13.54
N ASN A 75 -21.95 -19.41 -12.75
CA ASN A 75 -21.62 -20.18 -11.55
C ASN A 75 -21.49 -19.23 -10.35
N HIS A 76 -21.69 -19.75 -9.14
CA HIS A 76 -21.53 -18.98 -7.90
C HIS A 76 -20.06 -18.76 -7.50
N ASP A 77 -19.11 -19.50 -8.10
CA ASP A 77 -17.67 -19.32 -7.88
C ASP A 77 -17.11 -18.18 -8.73
N ILE A 78 -17.38 -16.96 -8.29
CA ILE A 78 -16.96 -15.72 -8.97
C ILE A 78 -15.72 -15.08 -8.33
N VAL A 79 -15.26 -15.58 -7.18
CA VAL A 79 -14.20 -14.96 -6.38
C VAL A 79 -12.89 -14.90 -7.16
N GLY A 80 -12.53 -15.98 -7.87
CA GLY A 80 -11.34 -16.00 -8.72
C GLY A 80 -11.37 -14.98 -9.86
N ARG A 81 -12.56 -14.54 -10.28
CA ARG A 81 -12.73 -13.52 -11.32
C ARG A 81 -12.71 -12.10 -10.76
N LEU A 82 -13.40 -11.87 -9.63
CA LEU A 82 -13.51 -10.54 -9.02
C LEU A 82 -12.28 -10.16 -8.18
N LEU A 83 -11.71 -11.13 -7.45
CA LEU A 83 -10.53 -10.95 -6.61
C LEU A 83 -9.46 -12.02 -6.94
N PRO A 84 -8.92 -12.04 -8.17
CA PRO A 84 -7.88 -13.00 -8.56
C PRO A 84 -6.63 -12.90 -7.68
N HIS A 85 -6.28 -11.68 -7.23
CA HIS A 85 -5.16 -11.44 -6.32
C HIS A 85 -5.36 -12.12 -4.96
N PHE A 86 -6.60 -12.21 -4.45
CA PHE A 86 -6.90 -12.87 -3.19
C PHE A 86 -6.68 -14.38 -3.30
N VAL A 87 -7.19 -15.00 -4.37
CA VAL A 87 -6.99 -16.43 -4.63
C VAL A 87 -5.50 -16.76 -4.82
N LEU A 88 -4.75 -15.88 -5.50
CA LEU A 88 -3.30 -16.07 -5.69
C LEU A 88 -2.55 -15.98 -4.35
N TRP A 89 -2.84 -14.98 -3.54
CA TRP A 89 -2.13 -14.76 -2.27
C TRP A 89 -2.53 -15.74 -1.18
N SER A 90 -3.79 -16.21 -1.13
CA SER A 90 -4.20 -17.25 -0.18
C SER A 90 -3.48 -18.57 -0.45
N ASN A 91 -3.24 -18.90 -1.72
CA ASN A 91 -2.44 -20.06 -2.11
C ASN A 91 -0.95 -19.89 -1.78
N GLN A 92 -0.41 -18.67 -1.89
CA GLN A 92 1.01 -18.42 -1.69
C GLN A 92 1.41 -18.21 -0.21
N TYR A 93 0.59 -17.48 0.54
CA TYR A 93 0.89 -17.08 1.92
C TYR A 93 0.02 -17.78 2.97
N GLY A 94 -0.95 -18.59 2.52
CA GLY A 94 -1.94 -19.24 3.38
C GLY A 94 -3.18 -18.37 3.59
N ILE A 95 -4.24 -19.01 4.09
CA ILE A 95 -5.47 -18.32 4.47
C ILE A 95 -5.20 -17.56 5.77
N SER A 96 -5.16 -16.24 5.69
CA SER A 96 -5.14 -15.41 6.88
C SER A 96 -6.56 -15.36 7.46
N ASN A 97 -6.72 -15.73 8.73
CA ASN A 97 -8.01 -15.67 9.45
C ASN A 97 -8.47 -14.22 9.75
N PHE A 98 -8.01 -13.24 8.98
CA PHE A 98 -8.26 -11.80 9.18
C PHE A 98 -9.42 -11.26 8.34
N PHE A 99 -10.03 -12.08 7.47
CA PHE A 99 -11.25 -11.78 6.71
C PHE A 99 -12.41 -12.63 7.17
#